data_AF-D8RTF9-F1
#
_entry.id   AF-D8RTF9-F1
#
_cell.length_a   1.000
_cell.length_b   1.000
_cell.length_c   1.000
_cell.angle_alpha   90.00
_cell.angle_beta   90.00
_cell.angle_gamma   90.00
#
_symmetry.space_group_name_H-M   'P 1'
#
loop_
_entity.id
_entity.type
_entity.pdbx_description
1 polymer ?
#
loop_
_entity_poly.entity_id
_entity_poly.type
_entity_poly.pdbx_seq_one_letter_code
_entity_poly.pdbx_strand_id
1 'polypeptide(L)' 'QDRVNCPFYLKMGACRRRDRCSRAHLKPKQSCTLLLNNMYQSHPRSGMQKHCHPQGRAPEGLGCVLPRR' A
#
# COMPACT_ATOMS: atom_id res chain seq x y z
N GLN A 1 -20.50 19.81 -8.37
CA GLN A 1 -19.76 18.65 -7.85
C GLN A 1 -18.28 18.94 -7.93
N ASP A 2 -17.56 18.86 -6.80
CA ASP A 2 -16.15 19.25 -6.70
C ASP A 2 -15.29 18.54 -7.75
N ARG A 3 -14.66 19.32 -8.64
CA ARG A 3 -13.89 18.83 -9.79
C ARG A 3 -12.41 18.63 -9.45
N VAL A 4 -11.94 19.20 -8.34
CA VAL A 4 -10.52 19.31 -7.99
C VAL A 4 -10.12 18.21 -7.00
N ASN A 5 -11.07 17.80 -6.16
CA ASN A 5 -10.84 16.90 -5.05
C ASN A 5 -11.15 15.45 -5.44
N CYS A 6 -10.38 14.51 -4.90
CA CYS A 6 -10.65 13.09 -5.10
C CYS A 6 -11.86 12.66 -4.24
N PRO A 7 -13.00 12.26 -4.84
CA PRO A 7 -14.19 11.90 -4.06
C PRO A 7 -13.96 10.63 -3.23
N PHE A 8 -13.06 9.74 -3.67
CA PHE A 8 -12.70 8.55 -2.90
C PHE A 8 -11.91 8.90 -1.65
N TYR A 9 -10.92 9.80 -1.77
CA TYR A 9 -10.15 10.24 -0.61
C TYR A 9 -11.02 11.04 0.37
N LEU A 10 -11.91 11.89 -0.16
CA LEU A 10 -12.78 12.71 0.68
C LEU A 10 -13.83 11.90 1.45
N LYS A 11 -14.45 10.89 0.81
CA LYS A 11 -15.50 10.08 1.47
C LYS A 11 -14.95 8.90 2.26
N MET A 12 -13.94 8.20 1.73
CA MET A 12 -13.44 6.94 2.31
C MET A 12 -12.12 7.13 3.08
N GLY A 13 -11.47 8.30 2.98
CA GLY A 13 -10.14 8.54 3.57
C GLY A 13 -8.98 7.85 2.83
N ALA A 14 -9.25 7.12 1.76
CA ALA A 14 -8.25 6.37 1.01
C ALA A 14 -8.49 6.40 -0.50
N CYS A 15 -7.40 6.38 -1.29
CA CYS A 15 -7.45 6.29 -2.74
C CYS A 15 -6.48 5.21 -3.24
N ARG A 16 -6.95 4.35 -4.15
CA ARG A 16 -6.12 3.31 -4.80
C ARG A 16 -4.92 3.88 -5.54
N ARG A 17 -5.03 5.11 -6.06
CA ARG A 17 -3.97 5.79 -6.80
C ARG A 17 -2.95 6.50 -5.90
N ARG A 18 -3.22 6.58 -4.58
CA ARG A 18 -2.38 7.28 -3.58
C ARG A 18 -1.78 8.57 -4.17
N ASP A 19 -0.45 8.70 -4.22
CA ASP A 19 0.24 9.91 -4.65
C ASP A 19 0.24 10.13 -6.17
N ARG A 20 -0.11 9.11 -6.96
CA ARG A 20 -0.25 9.21 -8.43
C ARG A 20 -1.67 9.61 -8.87
N CYS A 21 -2.52 10.04 -7.93
CA CYS A 21 -3.86 10.47 -8.26
C CYS A 21 -3.83 11.83 -8.96
N SER A 22 -4.57 11.98 -10.07
CA SER A 22 -4.71 13.26 -10.77
C SER A 22 -5.54 14.30 -10.00
N ARG A 23 -6.19 13.90 -8.90
CA ARG A 23 -7.06 14.75 -8.08
C ARG A 23 -6.44 14.97 -6.71
N ALA A 24 -6.73 16.12 -6.11
CA ALA A 24 -6.17 16.51 -4.82
C ALA A 24 -6.64 15.60 -3.67
N HIS A 25 -5.70 15.25 -2.79
CA HIS A 25 -5.92 14.53 -1.53
C HIS A 25 -5.68 15.49 -0.36
N LEU A 26 -6.77 16.05 0.20
CA LEU A 26 -6.68 16.93 1.35
C LEU A 26 -6.47 16.11 2.62
N LYS A 27 -5.27 16.13 3.18
CA LYS A 27 -4.99 15.59 4.52
C LYS A 27 -5.40 16.62 5.58
N PRO A 28 -6.34 16.31 6.48
CA PRO A 28 -6.64 17.20 7.59
C PRO A 28 -5.42 17.33 8.52
N LYS A 29 -5.17 18.52 9.06
CA LYS A 29 -4.05 18.76 10.00
C LYS A 29 -4.24 18.03 11.33
N GLN A 30 -5.49 17.77 11.71
CA GLN A 30 -5.88 17.02 12.90
C GLN A 30 -7.07 16.13 12.55
N SER A 31 -7.05 14.88 13.02
CA SER A 31 -8.18 13.96 12.89
C SER A 31 -8.22 13.02 14.09
N CYS A 32 -9.41 12.63 14.52
CA CYS A 32 -9.61 11.58 15.52
C CYS A 32 -9.43 10.17 14.94
N THR A 33 -9.31 10.05 13.61
CA THR A 33 -9.11 8.78 12.89
C THR A 33 -7.69 8.72 12.33
N LEU A 34 -7.00 7.59 12.55
CA LEU A 34 -5.68 7.30 12.01
C LEU A 34 -5.79 6.26 10.89
N LEU A 35 -5.04 6.46 9.80
CA LEU A 35 -5.00 5.52 8.67
C LEU A 35 -3.67 4.75 8.68
N LEU A 36 -3.74 3.46 9.00
CA LEU A 36 -2.58 2.56 9.04
C LEU A 36 -2.57 1.67 7.80
N ASN A 37 -1.66 1.96 6.86
CA ASN A 37 -1.54 1.16 5.64
C ASN A 37 -0.90 -0.20 5.95
N ASN A 38 -1.52 -1.27 5.45
CA ASN A 38 -0.95 -2.62 5.48
C ASN A 38 -0.79 -3.21 6.91
N MET A 39 -1.65 -2.80 7.85
CA MET A 39 -1.61 -3.26 9.24
C MET A 39 -1.95 -4.74 9.39
N TYR A 40 -2.91 -5.24 8.62
CA TYR A 40 -3.23 -6.66 8.59
C TYR A 40 -2.52 -7.35 7.42
N GLN A 41 -1.54 -8.18 7.74
CA GLN A 41 -0.91 -9.09 6.80
C GLN A 41 -1.41 -10.49 7.13
N SER A 42 -2.16 -11.11 6.21
CA SER A 42 -2.56 -12.50 6.39
C SER A 42 -1.29 -13.36 6.43
N HIS A 43 -1.19 -14.19 7.48
CA HIS A 43 -0.13 -15.19 7.52
C HIS A 43 -0.28 -16.08 6.28
N PRO A 44 0.79 -16.30 5.51
CA PRO A 44 0.71 -17.17 4.36
C PRO A 44 0.34 -18.56 4.87
N ARG A 45 -0.84 -19.05 4.49
CA ARG A 45 -1.16 -20.48 4.62
C ARG A 45 -0.01 -21.21 3.92
N SER A 46 0.74 -22.00 4.69
CA SER A 46 1.82 -22.90 4.28
C SER A 46 2.12 -22.88 2.77
N GLY A 47 3.08 -22.05 2.32
CA GLY A 47 3.68 -22.21 0.99
C GLY A 47 3.90 -20.97 0.13
N MET A 48 3.39 -19.79 0.47
CA MET A 48 3.63 -18.58 -0.34
C MET A 48 4.20 -17.45 0.51
N GLN A 49 5.52 -17.48 0.73
CA GLN A 49 6.28 -16.34 1.21
C GLN A 49 6.10 -15.18 0.22
N LYS A 50 5.13 -14.31 0.47
CA LYS A 50 5.04 -13.00 -0.19
C LYS A 50 5.87 -12.01 0.63
N HIS A 51 7.15 -12.29 0.81
CA HIS A 51 8.07 -11.25 1.27
C HIS A 51 8.40 -10.37 0.06
N CYS A 52 7.53 -9.41 -0.21
CA CYS A 52 7.80 -8.34 -1.17
C CYS A 52 7.76 -7.02 -0.41
N HIS A 53 8.92 -6.58 0.08
CA HIS A 53 9.12 -5.24 0.56
C HIS A 53 9.35 -4.30 -0.64
N PRO A 54 8.69 -3.13 -0.74
CA PRO A 54 8.98 -2.17 -1.78
C PRO A 54 9.80 -1.02 -1.21
N GLN A 55 11.04 -1.24 -0.78
CA GLN A 55 12.02 -0.16 -0.65
C GLN A 55 13.40 -0.67 -1.07
N GLY A 56 13.97 -0.01 -2.07
CA GLY A 56 15.08 -0.53 -2.87
C GLY A 56 16.37 -0.76 -2.11
N ARG A 57 16.92 -1.97 -2.28
CA ARG A 57 18.32 -2.31 -2.59
C ARG A 57 18.38 -3.84 -2.60
N ALA A 58 18.56 -4.42 -3.77
CA ALA A 58 19.08 -5.78 -3.84
C ALA A 58 20.59 -5.71 -3.59
N PRO A 59 21.17 -6.39 -2.59
CA PRO A 59 22.53 -6.88 -2.73
C PRO A 59 22.48 -8.19 -3.51
N GLU A 60 23.47 -8.34 -4.36
CA GLU A 60 23.57 -9.33 -5.41
C GLU A 60 23.56 -10.77 -4.86
N GLY A 61 22.93 -11.70 -5.59
CA GLY A 61 23.39 -13.09 -5.58
C GLY A 61 22.63 -14.17 -4.81
N LEU A 62 21.31 -14.05 -4.55
CA LEU A 62 20.53 -15.23 -4.13
C LEU A 62 19.33 -15.46 -5.05
N GLY A 63 19.56 -16.34 -6.02
CA GLY A 63 18.50 -16.95 -6.81
C GLY A 63 17.49 -17.65 -5.90
N CYS A 64 16.22 -17.53 -6.26
CA CYS A 64 15.12 -18.23 -5.63
C CYS A 64 15.38 -19.74 -5.74
N VAL A 65 15.89 -20.37 -4.68
CA VAL A 65 16.00 -21.84 -4.64
C VAL A 65 14.58 -22.37 -4.47
N LEU A 66 13.96 -22.71 -5.61
CA LEU A 66 12.71 -23.46 -5.64
C LEU A 66 12.96 -24.81 -4.96
N PRO A 67 12.12 -25.27 -4.01
CA PRO A 67 12.24 -26.63 -3.50
C PRO A 67 11.98 -27.60 -4.65
N ARG A 68 13.00 -28.40 -4.98
CA ARG A 68 12.84 -29.52 -5.93
C ARG A 68 12.13 -30.66 -5.21
N ARG A 69 10.89 -30.91 -5.63
CA ARG A 69 10.01 -32.09 -5.42
C ARG A 69 9.76 -32.52 -3.98
#